data_AF-A0A8J6HWZ4-F1
#
_entry.id   AF-A0A8J6HWZ4-F1
#
_cell.length_a   1.000
_cell.length_b   1.000
_cell.length_c   1.000
_cell.angle_alpha   90.00
_cell.angle_beta   90.00
_cell.angle_gamma   90.00
#
_symmetry.space_group_name_H-M   'P 1'
#
loop_
_entity.id
_entity.type
_entity.pdbx_description
1 polymer ?
#
loop_
_entity_poly.entity_id
_entity_poly.type
_entity_poly.pdbx_seq_one_letter_code
_entity_poly.pdbx_strand_id
1 'polypeptide(L)'
;MFYGGLAECKEEIEVPDVEPSAFLTLLKYLYCDEIQLEADTVLATLYVAKKYIVPHLARACVNYLETSLTAKNACLLLSQSRLFEEPELMQRCWEVIDAQVSLTHSLSCLDLTSVPERCKETQKRHMSFSACIRSKIP
;
A
#
# COMPACT_ATOMS: atom_id res chain seq x y z
N MET A 1 -11.73 15.63 -17.30
CA MET A 1 -12.26 15.92 -15.94
C MET A 1 -12.70 17.37 -15.83
N PHE A 2 -11.84 18.40 -15.89
CA PHE A 2 -12.31 19.81 -15.83
C PHE A 2 -12.07 20.67 -17.08
N TYR A 3 -11.11 20.29 -17.94
CA TYR A 3 -10.81 20.99 -19.20
C TYR A 3 -10.46 19.98 -20.30
N GLY A 4 -10.68 20.36 -21.58
CA GLY A 4 -10.42 19.54 -22.77
C GLY A 4 -11.66 18.85 -23.36
N GLY A 5 -11.49 18.07 -24.43
CA GLY A 5 -12.59 17.41 -25.17
C GLY A 5 -13.31 16.27 -24.41
N LEU A 6 -12.83 15.93 -23.22
CA LEU A 6 -13.41 14.98 -22.25
C LEU A 6 -13.68 15.69 -20.91
N ALA A 7 -14.00 16.99 -20.96
CA ALA A 7 -14.46 17.72 -19.79
C ALA A 7 -15.81 17.16 -19.36
N GLU A 8 -15.96 16.85 -18.07
CA GLU A 8 -17.27 16.54 -17.55
C GLU A 8 -18.05 17.84 -17.40
N CYS A 9 -19.26 17.91 -17.96
CA CYS A 9 -20.12 19.09 -17.88
C CYS A 9 -20.92 19.16 -16.57
N LYS A 10 -20.63 18.30 -15.60
CA LYS A 10 -21.31 18.26 -14.30
C LYS A 10 -20.51 19.08 -13.27
N GLU A 11 -21.22 19.87 -12.48
CA GLU A 11 -20.63 20.66 -11.39
C GLU A 11 -20.17 19.79 -10.20
N GLU A 12 -20.72 18.57 -10.09
CA GLU A 12 -20.42 17.61 -9.04
C GLU A 12 -19.64 16.40 -9.60
N ILE A 13 -18.54 16.06 -8.92
CA ILE A 13 -17.71 14.89 -9.22
C ILE A 13 -17.81 13.92 -8.07
N GLU A 14 -18.43 12.78 -8.35
CA GLU A 14 -18.54 11.68 -7.39
C GLU A 14 -17.28 10.82 -7.42
N VAL A 15 -16.73 10.55 -6.23
CA VAL A 15 -15.55 9.68 -6.07
C VAL A 15 -15.94 8.48 -5.18
N PRO A 16 -16.43 7.37 -5.76
CA PRO A 16 -16.96 6.25 -4.97
C PRO A 16 -15.88 5.36 -4.35
N ASP A 17 -14.66 5.37 -4.88
CA ASP A 17 -13.61 4.40 -4.49
C ASP A 17 -12.70 4.88 -3.37
N VAL A 18 -12.98 6.03 -2.77
CA VAL A 18 -12.06 6.71 -1.84
C VAL A 18 -12.74 6.94 -0.50
N GLU A 19 -12.02 6.61 0.57
CA GLU A 19 -12.47 6.91 1.92
C GLU A 19 -12.43 8.43 2.18
N PRO A 20 -13.50 9.03 2.73
CA PRO A 20 -13.58 10.48 2.91
C PRO A 20 -12.49 11.02 3.85
N SER A 21 -12.08 10.25 4.85
CA SER A 21 -10.98 10.59 5.77
C SER A 21 -9.66 10.82 5.02
N ALA A 22 -9.28 9.87 4.16
CA ALA A 22 -8.07 9.94 3.35
C ALA A 22 -8.11 11.05 2.31
N PHE A 23 -9.28 11.29 1.70
CA PHE A 23 -9.43 12.38 0.73
C PHE A 23 -9.30 13.76 1.39
N LEU A 24 -9.86 13.94 2.58
CA LEU A 24 -9.69 15.17 3.36
C LEU A 24 -8.23 15.40 3.73
N THR A 25 -7.48 14.36 4.09
CA THR A 25 -6.04 14.47 4.36
C THR A 25 -5.28 14.91 3.10
N LEU A 26 -5.61 14.37 1.93
CA LEU A 26 -5.01 14.80 0.67
C LEU A 26 -5.35 16.27 0.35
N LEU A 27 -6.59 16.70 0.55
CA LEU A 27 -6.98 18.10 0.36
C LEU A 27 -6.25 19.03 1.33
N LYS A 28 -6.18 18.67 2.62
CA LYS A 28 -5.41 19.44 3.61
C LYS A 28 -3.94 19.57 3.20
N TYR A 29 -3.34 18.49 2.71
CA TYR A 29 -1.99 18.53 2.19
C TYR A 29 -1.86 19.49 0.99
N LEU A 30 -2.79 19.44 0.04
CA LEU A 30 -2.74 20.29 -1.16
C LEU A 30 -2.89 21.79 -0.84
N TYR A 31 -3.64 22.14 0.20
CA TYR A 31 -3.92 23.54 0.57
C TYR A 31 -3.03 24.09 1.69
N CYS A 32 -2.54 23.24 2.60
CA CYS A 32 -1.80 23.66 3.79
C CYS A 32 -0.38 23.05 3.89
N ASP A 33 0.00 22.13 2.99
CA ASP A 33 1.24 21.34 3.07
C ASP A 33 1.41 20.53 4.38
N GLU A 34 0.34 20.35 5.15
CA GLU A 34 0.35 19.59 6.41
C GLU A 34 0.05 18.11 6.18
N ILE A 35 0.82 17.24 6.82
CA ILE A 35 0.70 15.79 6.74
C ILE A 35 0.32 15.23 8.11
N GLN A 36 -0.93 14.78 8.25
CA GLN A 36 -1.44 14.09 9.43
C GLN A 36 -1.73 12.63 9.05
N LEU A 37 -0.82 11.72 9.44
CA LEU A 37 -0.93 10.29 9.15
C LEU A 37 -1.20 9.51 10.43
N GLU A 38 -2.21 8.64 10.38
CA GLU A 38 -2.50 7.67 11.42
C GLU A 38 -2.33 6.25 10.85
N ALA A 39 -2.03 5.27 11.71
CA ALA A 39 -1.77 3.89 11.28
C ALA A 39 -2.97 3.26 10.55
N ASP A 40 -4.19 3.67 10.91
CA ASP A 40 -5.41 3.13 10.32
C ASP A 40 -5.73 3.78 8.96
N THR A 41 -5.39 5.06 8.78
CA THR A 41 -5.74 5.86 7.58
C THR A 41 -4.60 6.04 6.58
N VAL A 42 -3.35 5.72 6.96
CA VAL A 42 -2.17 5.88 6.09
C VAL A 42 -2.29 5.07 4.79
N LEU A 43 -2.94 3.91 4.83
CA LEU A 43 -3.11 3.06 3.66
C LEU A 43 -4.08 3.64 2.65
N ALA A 44 -5.24 4.09 3.13
CA ALA A 44 -6.20 4.80 2.30
C ALA A 44 -5.56 6.08 1.74
N THR A 45 -4.78 6.81 2.54
CA THR A 45 -4.08 8.02 2.11
C THR A 45 -3.02 7.74 1.03
N LEU A 46 -2.26 6.65 1.16
CA LEU A 46 -1.30 6.20 0.13
C LEU A 46 -1.99 5.87 -1.19
N TYR A 47 -3.16 5.19 -1.15
CA TYR A 47 -3.96 4.90 -2.34
C TYR A 47 -4.43 6.17 -3.05
N VAL A 48 -4.94 7.15 -2.28
CA VAL A 48 -5.39 8.44 -2.81
C VAL A 48 -4.22 9.24 -3.38
N ALA A 49 -3.09 9.29 -2.67
CA ALA A 49 -1.89 9.97 -3.12
C ALA A 49 -1.41 9.42 -4.48
N LYS A 50 -1.51 8.11 -4.70
CA LYS A 50 -1.21 7.49 -5.99
C LYS A 50 -2.25 7.80 -7.06
N LYS A 51 -3.54 7.67 -6.74
CA LYS A 51 -4.65 7.93 -7.66
C LYS A 51 -4.63 9.36 -8.21
N TYR A 52 -4.28 10.33 -7.37
CA TYR A 52 -4.16 11.75 -7.74
C TYR A 52 -2.72 12.20 -8.07
N ILE A 53 -1.76 11.26 -8.15
CA ILE A 53 -0.38 11.51 -8.60
C ILE A 53 0.32 12.60 -7.75
N VAL A 54 0.25 12.46 -6.43
CA VAL A 54 0.93 13.33 -5.45
C VAL A 54 2.13 12.58 -4.85
N PRO A 55 3.31 12.60 -5.50
CA PRO A 55 4.44 11.75 -5.12
C PRO A 55 5.05 12.12 -3.76
N HIS A 56 4.97 13.39 -3.34
CA HIS A 56 5.47 13.83 -2.04
C HIS A 56 4.71 13.19 -0.88
N LEU A 57 3.37 13.19 -0.97
CA LEU A 57 2.51 12.54 0.01
C LEU A 57 2.72 11.03 0.01
N ALA A 58 2.84 10.41 -1.16
CA ALA A 58 3.10 8.97 -1.28
C ALA A 58 4.41 8.56 -0.59
N ARG A 59 5.50 9.32 -0.78
CA ARG A 59 6.79 9.08 -0.10
C ARG A 59 6.67 9.22 1.41
N ALA A 60 5.97 10.24 1.90
CA ALA A 60 5.76 10.42 3.34
C ALA A 60 4.99 9.23 3.95
N CYS A 61 3.94 8.74 3.27
CA CYS A 61 3.19 7.55 3.70
C CYS A 61 4.07 6.29 3.72
N VAL A 62 4.90 6.06 2.70
CA VAL A 62 5.82 4.91 2.64
C VAL A 62 6.83 4.98 3.79
N ASN A 63 7.44 6.14 4.03
CA ASN A 63 8.37 6.33 5.14
C ASN A 63 7.70 6.05 6.51
N TYR A 64 6.47 6.52 6.70
CA TYR A 64 5.70 6.25 7.91
C TYR A 64 5.42 4.74 8.07
N LEU A 65 5.04 4.06 6.99
CA LEU A 65 4.81 2.61 6.99
C LEU A 65 6.09 1.82 7.28
N GLU A 66 7.24 2.25 6.77
CA GLU A 66 8.55 1.62 7.05
C GLU A 66 8.92 1.72 8.54
N THR A 67 8.68 2.87 9.17
CA THR A 67 8.98 3.05 10.60
C THR A 67 8.02 2.32 11.55
N SER A 68 6.79 2.06 11.12
CA SER A 68 5.72 1.44 11.92
C SER A 68 5.43 -0.01 11.54
N LEU A 69 6.30 -0.61 10.71
CA LEU A 69 6.09 -1.92 10.11
C LEU A 69 6.23 -3.04 11.15
N THR A 70 5.09 -3.58 11.58
CA THR A 70 5.00 -4.78 12.44
C THR A 70 4.54 -5.98 11.61
N ALA A 71 4.91 -7.21 12.00
CA ALA A 71 4.49 -8.43 11.30
C ALA A 71 2.97 -8.52 11.03
N LYS A 72 2.14 -8.04 11.97
CA LYS A 72 0.68 -7.97 11.81
C LYS A 72 0.26 -6.98 10.71
N ASN A 73 0.86 -5.80 10.70
CA ASN A 73 0.60 -4.78 9.69
C ASN A 73 1.10 -5.25 8.32
N ALA A 74 2.31 -5.84 8.26
CA ALA A 74 2.89 -6.41 7.05
C ALA A 74 1.97 -7.43 6.36
N CYS A 75 1.34 -8.33 7.13
CA CYS A 75 0.38 -9.29 6.59
C CYS A 75 -0.85 -8.61 5.97
N LEU A 76 -1.39 -7.58 6.63
CA LEU A 76 -2.52 -6.79 6.10
C LEU A 76 -2.11 -6.04 4.83
N LEU A 77 -0.94 -5.39 4.82
CA LEU A 77 -0.37 -4.71 3.65
C LEU A 77 -0.24 -5.66 2.46
N LEU A 78 0.30 -6.86 2.68
CA LEU A 78 0.44 -7.86 1.63
C LEU A 78 -0.91 -8.37 1.12
N SER A 79 -1.91 -8.52 1.99
CA SER A 79 -3.27 -8.90 1.57
C SER A 79 -3.90 -7.86 0.64
N GLN A 80 -3.52 -6.59 0.81
CA GLN A 80 -3.97 -5.44 0.03
C GLN A 80 -2.96 -5.01 -1.05
N SER A 81 -1.88 -5.77 -1.27
CA SER A 81 -0.75 -5.45 -2.16
C SER A 81 -1.13 -5.03 -3.58
N ARG A 82 -2.23 -5.58 -4.11
CA ARG A 82 -2.76 -5.22 -5.45
C ARG A 82 -3.10 -3.74 -5.57
N LEU A 83 -3.41 -3.07 -4.47
CA LEU A 83 -3.82 -1.66 -4.46
C LEU A 83 -2.63 -0.69 -4.44
N PHE A 84 -1.47 -1.14 -3.96
CA PHE A 84 -0.34 -0.25 -3.68
C PHE A 84 0.64 -0.11 -4.84
N GLU A 85 0.74 -1.08 -5.76
CA GLU A 85 1.70 -1.05 -6.89
C GLU A 85 3.13 -0.61 -6.50
N GLU A 86 3.57 -0.89 -5.27
CA GLU A 86 4.90 -0.57 -4.75
C GLU A 86 5.68 -1.86 -4.45
N PRO A 87 6.58 -2.30 -5.35
CA PRO A 87 7.34 -3.53 -5.14
C PRO A 87 8.33 -3.40 -3.96
N GLU A 88 8.87 -2.21 -3.71
CA GLU A 88 9.84 -1.97 -2.64
C GLU A 88 9.22 -2.14 -1.25
N LEU A 89 8.06 -1.51 -1.01
CA LEU A 89 7.31 -1.67 0.24
C LEU A 89 6.87 -3.12 0.44
N MET A 90 6.44 -3.80 -0.62
CA MET A 90 6.07 -5.22 -0.56
C MET A 90 7.26 -6.09 -0.16
N GLN A 91 8.44 -5.85 -0.73
CA GLN A 91 9.65 -6.59 -0.39
C GLN A 91 10.01 -6.42 1.09
N ARG A 92 9.96 -5.19 1.62
CA ARG A 92 10.18 -4.93 3.05
C ARG A 92 9.17 -5.65 3.95
N CYS A 93 7.90 -5.67 3.56
CA CYS A 93 6.89 -6.43 4.30
C CYS A 93 7.22 -7.93 4.36
N TRP A 94 7.70 -8.51 3.25
CA TRP A 94 8.13 -9.92 3.22
C TRP A 94 9.34 -10.19 4.11
N GLU A 95 10.34 -9.30 4.12
CA GLU A 95 11.52 -9.43 4.99
C GLU A 95 11.14 -9.47 6.48
N VAL A 96 10.21 -8.61 6.90
CA VAL A 96 9.71 -8.58 8.28
C VAL A 96 8.94 -9.85 8.64
N ILE A 97 8.13 -10.38 7.71
CA ILE A 97 7.38 -11.62 7.94
C ILE A 97 8.31 -12.83 8.01
N ASP A 98 9.29 -12.93 7.11
CA ASP A 98 10.24 -14.05 7.09
C ASP A 98 11.12 -14.07 8.36
N ALA A 99 11.57 -12.90 8.81
CA ALA A 99 12.25 -12.76 10.09
C ALA A 99 11.40 -13.26 11.26
N GLN A 100 10.11 -12.92 11.31
CA GLN A 100 9.20 -13.35 12.38
C GLN A 100 8.91 -14.86 12.34
N VAL A 101 8.77 -15.44 11.14
CA VAL A 101 8.55 -16.89 10.93
C VAL A 101 9.76 -17.71 11.36
N SER A 102 10.98 -17.25 11.04
CA SER A 102 12.21 -17.94 11.43
C SER A 102 12.37 -18.06 12.96
N LEU A 103 11.91 -17.06 13.71
CA LEU A 103 11.94 -17.05 15.18
C LEU A 103 10.89 -18.00 15.77
N THR A 104 9.70 -18.08 15.17
CA THR A 104 8.60 -18.93 15.67
C THR A 104 8.78 -20.41 15.39
N HIS A 105 9.61 -20.80 14.42
CA HIS A 105 9.97 -22.22 14.22
C HIS A 105 10.69 -22.86 15.44
N SER A 106 11.19 -22.06 16.39
CA SER A 106 11.83 -22.55 17.61
C SER A 106 10.88 -22.71 18.82
N LEU A 107 9.70 -22.07 18.81
CA LEU A 107 8.79 -21.99 19.96
C LEU A 107 7.32 -22.10 19.54
N SER A 108 6.74 -23.29 19.80
CA SER A 108 5.31 -23.61 19.94
C SER A 108 4.30 -23.05 18.92
N CYS A 109 3.74 -23.96 18.12
CA CYS A 109 2.47 -23.83 17.43
C CYS A 109 1.35 -23.36 18.37
N LEU A 110 0.92 -22.09 18.35
CA LEU A 110 -0.46 -21.75 18.75
C LEU A 110 -1.05 -20.41 18.25
N ASP A 111 -0.34 -19.55 17.52
CA ASP A 111 -0.93 -18.26 17.05
C ASP A 111 -0.91 -18.03 15.53
N LEU A 112 -0.91 -19.09 14.71
CA LEU A 112 -0.82 -18.98 13.24
C LEU A 112 -2.16 -18.96 12.49
N THR A 113 -3.29 -18.70 13.15
CA THR A 113 -4.60 -18.57 12.48
C THR A 113 -4.76 -17.29 11.64
N SER A 114 -3.73 -16.44 11.48
CA SER A 114 -3.83 -15.19 10.71
C SER A 114 -2.88 -15.05 9.52
N VAL A 115 -2.01 -16.04 9.23
CA VAL A 115 -1.25 -16.04 7.97
C VAL A 115 -1.95 -16.97 6.99
N PRO A 116 -2.84 -16.46 6.10
CA PRO A 116 -3.48 -17.32 5.13
C PRO A 116 -2.41 -17.92 4.21
N GLU A 117 -2.50 -19.23 3.95
CA GLU A 117 -1.65 -19.96 3.02
C GLU A 117 -1.58 -19.34 1.60
N ARG A 118 -2.46 -18.38 1.30
CA ARG A 118 -2.37 -17.50 0.13
C ARG A 118 -1.03 -16.80 -0.04
N CYS A 119 -0.28 -16.55 1.04
CA CYS A 119 1.03 -15.90 1.00
C CYS A 119 2.08 -16.70 0.20
N LYS A 120 2.06 -18.04 0.28
CA LYS A 120 3.01 -18.88 -0.48
C LYS A 120 2.69 -18.88 -1.99
N GLU A 121 1.42 -18.77 -2.35
CA GLU A 121 0.98 -18.71 -3.75
C GLU A 121 1.31 -17.34 -4.39
N THR A 122 1.23 -16.23 -3.62
CA THR A 122 1.69 -14.91 -4.06
C THR A 122 3.22 -14.85 -4.19
N GLN A 123 3.98 -15.55 -3.37
CA GLN A 123 5.44 -15.65 -3.52
C GLN A 123 5.84 -16.39 -4.82
N LYS A 124 5.12 -17.46 -5.20
CA LYS A 124 5.27 -18.13 -6.52
C LYS A 124 4.92 -17.21 -7.69
N ARG A 125 3.86 -16.40 -7.58
CA ARG A 125 3.49 -15.42 -8.63
C ARG A 125 4.49 -14.26 -8.71
N HIS A 126 5.10 -13.86 -7.59
CA HIS A 126 6.11 -12.80 -7.52
C HIS A 126 7.45 -13.20 -8.16
N MET A 127 7.90 -14.46 -7.98
CA MET A 127 9.07 -14.98 -8.72
C MET A 127 8.83 -14.97 -10.23
N SER A 128 7.62 -15.28 -10.70
CA SER A 128 7.27 -15.19 -12.12
C SER A 128 7.13 -13.74 -12.62
N PHE A 129 6.60 -12.81 -11.81
CA PHE A 129 6.43 -11.40 -12.18
C PHE A 129 7.76 -10.63 -12.18
N SER A 130 8.63 -10.85 -11.19
CA SER A 130 9.98 -10.26 -11.14
C SER A 130 10.85 -10.77 -12.29
N ALA A 131 10.75 -12.05 -12.65
CA ALA A 131 11.40 -12.61 -13.85
C ALA A 131 10.83 -12.04 -15.17
N CYS A 132 9.53 -11.69 -15.21
CA CYS A 132 8.88 -11.12 -16.40
C CYS A 132 9.20 -9.63 -16.58
N ILE A 133 9.31 -8.83 -15.51
CA ILE A 133 9.71 -7.42 -15.58
C ILE A 133 11.20 -7.29 -15.95
N ARG A 134 12.05 -8.19 -15.43
CA ARG A 134 13.50 -8.18 -15.75
C ARG A 134 13.84 -8.64 -17.17
N SER A 135 12.92 -9.29 -17.88
CA SER A 135 13.07 -9.71 -19.29
C SER A 135 12.44 -8.76 -20.30
N LYS A 136 11.77 -7.68 -19.85
CA LYS A 136 11.08 -6.69 -20.70
C LYS A 136 11.72 -5.30 -20.71
N ILE A 137 12.80 -5.10 -19.96
CA ILE A 137 13.62 -3.89 -20.02
C ILE A 137 14.79 -4.21 -20.97
N PRO A 138 14.92 -3.54 -22.13
CA PRO A 138 15.99 -3.80 -23.09
C PRO A 138 17.37 -3.38 -22.57
#